data_AF-A0A7J8TZB2-F1
#
_entry.id   AF-A0A7J8TZB2-F1
#
_cell.length_a   1.000
_cell.length_b   1.000
_cell.length_c   1.000
_cell.angle_alpha   90.00
_cell.angle_beta   90.00
_cell.angle_gamma   90.00
#
_symmetry.space_group_name_H-M   'P 1'
#
loop_
_entity.id
_entity.type
_entity.pdbx_description
1 polymer ?
#
loop_
_entity_poly.entity_id
_entity_poly.type
_entity_poly.pdbx_seq_one_letter_code
_entity_poly.pdbx_strand_id
1 'polypeptide(L)'
;MVYLAFLLFFNLISCFPSSHAQNTDLKLPLRAVNLGNWLVTEGWMKPSRFDGIINKDLLDGAHVQFLSTKLNKYLCAENGGGTVLVANRISPSDWETFRLWRVNESYFHLRVLNKQFVGLGNQGVKAVSNTPTHSETFQIVRKDDAPNRVRLKASNGFFLQVQSETLVTADYTGSSWDDSDPSVFNIAIVNTLQGEYQITNGYGPVKAPQVMQAHWDSYITEQDFKFISANGLSAVRIPVGWWIAQDPNPPKPFVGGSLKALDKAFTWAEKYGMKVIVDLHAAKASQNRFEHSGARDGFLEWGDSNIDETVAVIEFLATRYGGSPSLGAIELMNEPWAPDVTLDALTKYYKAGYDAIRKHTNAYVILSARLGPADPKELFSFARSLNRVAIDVHWYNLFTDMFITMTVQQNIDYIYDQRSSDLDSWISANGPPILIGEWTGEFGAKNGSLEDYKRYTKAELDVYGGATFGWAYWSYKCEENHWSLKWMIDNNFIQLNMR
;
A
#
# COMPACT_ATOMS: atom_id res chain seq x y z
N MET A 1 10.84 -60.03 38.09
CA MET A 1 11.50 -58.71 37.99
C MET A 1 10.52 -57.79 37.26
N VAL A 2 9.60 -57.18 37.99
CA VAL A 2 9.69 -55.77 38.45
C VAL A 2 10.02 -54.84 37.28
N TYR A 3 9.03 -54.14 36.74
CA TYR A 3 8.93 -52.69 36.89
C TYR A 3 7.49 -52.23 36.63
N LEU A 4 6.85 -51.77 37.71
CA LEU A 4 5.61 -51.01 37.76
C LEU A 4 5.89 -49.62 37.20
N ALA A 5 5.06 -49.12 36.28
CA ALA A 5 4.97 -47.70 35.98
C ALA A 5 3.50 -47.30 35.87
N PHE A 6 3.04 -46.64 36.92
CA PHE A 6 1.79 -45.91 37.02
C PHE A 6 1.68 -44.86 35.91
N LEU A 7 0.58 -44.85 35.16
CA LEU A 7 0.06 -43.64 34.51
C LEU A 7 -1.43 -43.52 34.86
N LEU A 8 -1.68 -42.72 35.89
CA LEU A 8 -2.99 -42.26 36.31
C LEU A 8 -3.58 -41.38 35.20
N PHE A 9 -4.76 -41.77 34.74
CA PHE A 9 -5.67 -40.94 33.97
C PHE A 9 -5.97 -39.64 34.73
N PHE A 10 -5.59 -38.50 34.17
CA PHE A 10 -6.23 -37.21 34.47
C PHE A 10 -6.97 -36.73 33.23
N ASN A 11 -8.27 -37.02 33.20
CA ASN A 11 -9.23 -36.29 32.38
C ASN A 11 -9.35 -34.87 32.97
N LEU A 12 -8.56 -33.94 32.45
CA LEU A 12 -8.85 -32.50 32.61
C LEU A 12 -9.62 -32.06 31.38
N ILE A 13 -10.94 -32.18 31.46
CA ILE A 13 -11.86 -31.39 30.64
C ILE A 13 -11.65 -29.94 31.08
N SER A 14 -10.77 -29.23 30.40
CA SER A 14 -10.71 -27.78 30.45
C SER A 14 -11.96 -27.25 29.74
N CYS A 15 -13.02 -27.06 30.51
CA CYS A 15 -14.10 -26.15 30.15
C CYS A 15 -13.49 -24.76 29.97
N PHE A 16 -13.14 -24.40 28.73
CA PHE A 16 -12.98 -23.00 28.38
C PHE A 16 -14.36 -22.36 28.55
N PRO A 17 -14.53 -21.37 29.45
CA PRO A 17 -15.70 -20.52 29.35
C PRO A 17 -15.54 -19.78 28.03
N SER A 18 -16.42 -20.08 27.07
CA SER A 18 -16.64 -19.27 25.89
C SER A 18 -17.24 -17.94 26.34
N SER A 19 -16.43 -17.09 26.97
CA SER A 19 -16.75 -15.69 27.18
C SER A 19 -16.64 -15.00 25.82
N HIS A 20 -17.69 -15.18 25.01
CA HIS A 20 -17.97 -14.25 23.92
C HIS A 20 -18.23 -12.91 24.59
N ALA A 21 -17.16 -12.13 24.82
CA ALA A 21 -17.29 -10.73 25.15
C ALA A 21 -18.10 -10.13 24.02
N GLN A 22 -19.37 -9.86 24.31
CA GLN A 22 -20.32 -9.34 23.34
C GLN A 22 -19.81 -7.96 22.93
N ASN A 23 -19.27 -7.88 21.72
CA ASN A 23 -18.85 -6.64 21.08
C ASN A 23 -20.09 -5.82 20.62
N THR A 24 -21.15 -5.84 21.44
CA THR A 24 -22.48 -5.30 21.15
C THR A 24 -22.55 -3.79 21.33
N ASP A 25 -21.62 -3.19 22.07
CA ASP A 25 -21.67 -1.77 22.46
C ASP A 25 -20.66 -0.89 21.70
N LEU A 26 -20.50 -1.09 20.39
CA LEU A 26 -19.78 -0.11 19.56
C LEU A 26 -20.66 1.14 19.39
N LYS A 27 -20.28 2.23 20.06
CA LYS A 27 -20.95 3.52 19.92
C LYS A 27 -20.55 4.20 18.61
N LEU A 28 -21.45 4.18 17.65
CA LEU A 28 -21.35 4.91 16.39
C LEU A 28 -21.97 6.31 16.51
N PRO A 29 -21.57 7.29 15.67
CA PRO A 29 -20.47 7.21 14.70
C PRO A 29 -19.09 7.30 15.37
N LEU A 30 -18.09 6.66 14.75
CA LEU A 30 -16.69 6.76 15.18
C LEU A 30 -16.06 8.07 14.70
N ARG A 31 -15.25 8.66 15.58
CA ARG A 31 -14.31 9.72 15.22
C ARG A 31 -12.92 9.10 15.29
N ALA A 32 -12.35 8.79 14.15
CA ALA A 32 -11.14 8.00 14.08
C ALA A 32 -10.00 8.74 13.37
N VAL A 33 -8.80 8.16 13.47
CA VAL A 33 -7.62 8.59 12.73
C VAL A 33 -6.86 7.36 12.25
N ASN A 34 -6.34 7.44 11.03
CA ASN A 34 -5.48 6.42 10.46
C ASN A 34 -4.08 6.49 11.08
N LEU A 35 -3.52 5.34 11.44
CA LEU A 35 -2.12 5.20 11.86
C LEU A 35 -1.26 4.76 10.66
N GLY A 36 -1.41 5.46 9.54
CA GLY A 36 -0.69 5.21 8.30
C GLY A 36 0.82 5.35 8.46
N ASN A 37 1.59 4.77 7.53
CA ASN A 37 3.05 4.72 7.58
C ASN A 37 3.65 4.11 8.88
N TRP A 38 2.87 3.33 9.65
CA TRP A 38 3.34 2.63 10.84
C TRP A 38 3.60 1.15 10.58
N LEU A 39 2.56 0.31 10.49
CA LEU A 39 2.69 -1.14 10.26
C LEU A 39 2.68 -1.51 8.78
N VAL A 40 2.36 -0.55 7.92
CA VAL A 40 2.58 -0.57 6.48
C VAL A 40 3.31 0.72 6.13
N THR A 41 4.47 0.62 5.48
CA THR A 41 5.30 1.77 5.15
C THR A 41 4.81 2.51 3.91
N GLU A 42 4.77 3.84 3.99
CA GLU A 42 4.53 4.76 2.88
C GLU A 42 5.59 5.86 2.89
N GLY A 43 6.49 5.79 1.91
CA GLY A 43 7.70 6.57 1.88
C GLY A 43 7.45 8.06 1.72
N TRP A 44 6.41 8.47 1.01
CA TRP A 44 6.07 9.88 0.85
C TRP A 44 5.79 10.58 2.20
N MET A 45 5.28 9.86 3.20
CA MET A 45 4.99 10.41 4.54
C MET A 45 6.25 10.60 5.39
N LYS A 46 7.35 9.92 5.05
CA LYS A 46 8.67 10.06 5.69
C LYS A 46 9.80 9.63 4.74
N PRO A 47 10.14 10.44 3.72
CA PRO A 47 11.08 10.05 2.66
C PRO A 47 12.48 9.75 3.19
N SER A 48 12.88 10.44 4.26
CA SER A 48 14.19 10.28 4.92
C SER A 48 14.51 8.85 5.35
N ARG A 49 13.51 7.97 5.53
CA ARG A 49 13.74 6.55 5.83
C ARG A 49 14.46 5.79 4.72
N PHE A 50 14.39 6.27 3.48
CA PHE A 50 15.01 5.63 2.32
C PHE A 50 16.43 6.14 2.04
N ASP A 51 16.89 7.18 2.74
CA ASP A 51 18.18 7.84 2.46
C ASP A 51 19.39 6.95 2.67
N GLY A 52 19.31 5.97 3.57
CA GLY A 52 20.38 5.02 3.84
C GLY A 52 20.53 3.90 2.80
N ILE A 53 19.67 3.86 1.78
CA ILE A 53 19.69 2.82 0.75
C ILE A 53 20.59 3.23 -0.42
N ILE A 54 21.59 2.41 -0.73
CA ILE A 54 22.46 2.61 -1.90
C ILE A 54 21.64 2.50 -3.18
N ASN A 55 21.78 3.42 -4.13
CA ASN A 55 20.95 3.49 -5.34
C ASN A 55 19.44 3.44 -5.01
N LYS A 56 18.99 4.28 -4.08
CA LYS A 56 17.57 4.38 -3.64
C LYS A 56 16.61 4.81 -4.75
N ASP A 57 17.14 5.33 -5.85
CA ASP A 57 16.44 5.69 -7.07
C ASP A 57 16.24 4.47 -8.02
N LEU A 58 16.90 3.34 -7.72
CA LEU A 58 16.76 2.05 -8.41
C LEU A 58 16.16 0.98 -7.47
N LEU A 59 15.10 1.30 -6.74
CA LEU A 59 14.37 0.32 -5.92
C LEU A 59 13.44 -0.56 -6.79
N ASP A 60 12.89 -1.64 -6.22
CA ASP A 60 11.89 -2.44 -6.93
C ASP A 60 10.73 -1.55 -7.39
N GLY A 61 10.33 -1.73 -8.65
CA GLY A 61 9.27 -0.96 -9.27
C GLY A 61 9.68 0.40 -9.82
N ALA A 62 10.95 0.82 -9.66
CA ALA A 62 11.44 1.99 -10.37
C ALA A 62 11.22 1.81 -11.88
N HIS A 63 10.52 2.76 -12.49
CA HIS A 63 10.30 2.84 -13.92
C HIS A 63 11.46 3.55 -14.55
N VAL A 64 12.21 2.84 -15.40
CA VAL A 64 13.40 3.35 -16.05
C VAL A 64 13.30 3.28 -17.56
N GLN A 65 13.91 4.24 -18.23
CA GLN A 65 14.02 4.31 -19.68
C GLN A 65 15.49 4.46 -20.05
N PHE A 66 15.93 3.79 -21.12
CA PHE A 66 17.32 3.80 -21.55
C PHE A 66 17.44 4.37 -22.96
N LEU A 67 18.03 5.56 -23.07
CA LEU A 67 18.32 6.23 -24.35
C LEU A 67 19.73 5.87 -24.81
N SER A 68 19.88 5.20 -25.94
CA SER A 68 21.18 4.95 -26.57
C SER A 68 21.86 6.27 -26.93
N THR A 69 23.09 6.50 -26.46
CA THR A 69 23.84 7.71 -26.83
C THR A 69 24.30 7.70 -28.29
N LYS A 70 24.53 6.50 -28.85
CA LYS A 70 25.01 6.33 -30.22
C LYS A 70 23.93 6.64 -31.26
N LEU A 71 22.71 6.13 -31.05
CA LEU A 71 21.61 6.29 -32.01
C LEU A 71 20.62 7.40 -31.65
N ASN A 72 20.66 7.92 -30.41
CA ASN A 72 19.61 8.78 -29.86
C ASN A 72 18.22 8.14 -29.97
N LYS A 73 18.13 6.85 -29.64
CA LYS A 73 16.91 6.04 -29.63
C LYS A 73 16.75 5.28 -28.32
N TYR A 74 15.52 5.13 -27.86
CA TYR A 74 15.20 4.38 -26.64
C TYR A 74 15.21 2.88 -26.89
N LEU A 75 15.72 2.12 -25.90
CA LEU A 75 15.46 0.69 -25.82
C LEU A 75 13.95 0.45 -25.72
N CYS A 76 13.46 -0.49 -26.51
CA CYS A 76 12.04 -0.78 -26.66
C CYS A 76 11.82 -2.29 -26.60
N ALA A 77 10.91 -2.73 -25.74
CA ALA A 77 10.32 -4.05 -25.79
C ALA A 77 9.10 -4.01 -26.72
N GLU A 78 9.32 -4.32 -28.01
CA GLU A 78 8.26 -4.27 -29.03
C GLU A 78 7.03 -5.06 -28.58
N ASN A 79 5.83 -4.52 -28.86
CA ASN A 79 4.54 -5.04 -28.40
C ASN A 79 4.40 -5.13 -26.87
N GLY A 80 5.28 -4.48 -26.10
CA GLY A 80 5.32 -4.55 -24.64
C GLY A 80 5.97 -5.81 -24.08
N GLY A 81 6.49 -6.70 -24.93
CA GLY A 81 7.06 -8.00 -24.55
C GLY A 81 6.71 -9.11 -25.54
N GLY A 82 7.39 -10.26 -25.41
CA GLY A 82 7.15 -11.46 -26.20
C GLY A 82 8.09 -11.60 -27.40
N THR A 83 9.01 -10.67 -27.57
CA THR A 83 9.92 -10.60 -28.72
C THR A 83 11.29 -10.03 -28.34
N VAL A 84 12.12 -9.77 -29.36
CA VAL A 84 13.44 -9.15 -29.25
C VAL A 84 13.36 -7.72 -28.69
N LEU A 85 14.45 -7.29 -28.06
CA LEU A 85 14.65 -5.91 -27.64
C LEU A 85 15.29 -5.12 -28.79
N VAL A 86 14.77 -3.93 -29.07
CA VAL A 86 15.23 -3.05 -30.16
C VAL A 86 15.56 -1.66 -29.63
N ALA A 87 16.08 -0.77 -30.47
CA ALA A 87 16.44 0.60 -30.13
C ALA A 87 16.03 1.57 -31.25
N ASN A 88 14.73 1.76 -31.48
CA ASN A 88 14.20 2.43 -32.67
C ASN A 88 13.27 3.63 -32.37
N ARG A 89 12.94 3.91 -31.11
CA ARG A 89 12.01 5.00 -30.74
C ARG A 89 12.72 6.31 -30.42
N ILE A 90 12.17 7.43 -30.88
CA ILE A 90 12.67 8.78 -30.58
C ILE A 90 12.07 9.37 -29.30
N SER A 91 10.91 8.85 -28.87
CA SER A 91 10.18 9.28 -27.69
C SER A 91 9.75 8.04 -26.91
N PRO A 92 9.84 8.04 -25.58
CA PRO A 92 9.48 6.88 -24.78
C PRO A 92 8.01 6.93 -24.35
N SER A 93 7.42 5.75 -24.19
CA SER A 93 6.12 5.50 -23.59
C SER A 93 6.16 4.14 -22.87
N ASP A 94 5.07 3.38 -22.85
CA ASP A 94 4.96 2.12 -22.11
C ASP A 94 5.93 1.02 -22.58
N TRP A 95 6.27 0.96 -23.87
CA TRP A 95 7.14 -0.09 -24.42
C TRP A 95 8.62 0.18 -24.20
N GLU A 96 8.99 1.44 -23.95
CA GLU A 96 10.35 1.89 -23.66
C GLU A 96 10.63 1.96 -22.16
N THR A 97 9.60 1.70 -21.34
CA THR A 97 9.66 1.78 -19.89
C THR A 97 9.81 0.39 -19.29
N PHE A 98 10.88 0.20 -18.53
CA PHE A 98 11.19 -1.03 -17.82
C PHE A 98 10.98 -0.83 -16.32
N ARG A 99 10.39 -1.81 -15.65
CA ARG A 99 10.28 -1.84 -14.19
C ARG A 99 11.43 -2.66 -13.62
N LEU A 100 12.13 -2.11 -12.63
CA LEU A 100 13.23 -2.82 -11.98
C LEU A 100 12.72 -3.83 -10.97
N TRP A 101 13.27 -5.04 -11.02
CA TRP A 101 13.24 -5.99 -9.90
C TRP A 101 14.64 -6.04 -9.32
N ARG A 102 14.81 -5.54 -8.10
CA ARG A 102 16.11 -5.39 -7.47
C ARG A 102 16.56 -6.72 -6.87
N VAL A 103 17.70 -7.22 -7.32
CA VAL A 103 18.37 -8.39 -6.74
C VAL A 103 19.29 -7.97 -5.60
N ASN A 104 20.05 -6.90 -5.82
CA ASN A 104 20.87 -6.22 -4.82
C ASN A 104 21.18 -4.77 -5.28
N GLU A 105 22.18 -4.11 -4.70
CA GLU A 105 22.54 -2.73 -5.03
C GLU A 105 22.97 -2.45 -6.47
N SER A 106 23.42 -3.47 -7.20
CA SER A 106 23.95 -3.33 -8.56
C SER A 106 23.24 -4.20 -9.59
N TYR A 107 22.56 -5.27 -9.17
CA TYR A 107 21.96 -6.26 -10.06
C TYR A 107 20.43 -6.19 -10.04
N PHE A 108 19.85 -6.27 -11.23
CA PHE A 108 18.44 -6.07 -11.49
C PHE A 108 17.92 -7.03 -12.56
N HIS A 109 16.63 -7.36 -12.48
CA HIS A 109 15.87 -7.85 -13.62
C HIS A 109 15.06 -6.67 -14.20
N LEU A 110 14.91 -6.64 -15.52
CA LEU A 110 14.12 -5.62 -16.22
C LEU A 110 12.80 -6.23 -16.66
N ARG A 111 11.68 -5.83 -16.04
CA ARG A 111 10.34 -6.31 -16.37
C ARG A 111 9.64 -5.34 -17.32
N VAL A 112 9.03 -5.87 -18.38
CA VAL A 112 8.36 -5.08 -19.44
C VAL A 112 6.83 -5.02 -19.24
N LEU A 113 6.12 -4.27 -20.08
CA LEU A 113 4.67 -4.05 -19.98
C LEU A 113 3.85 -5.34 -19.90
N ASN A 114 4.17 -6.35 -20.72
CA ASN A 114 3.51 -7.66 -20.72
C ASN A 114 4.05 -8.60 -19.63
N LYS A 115 4.64 -8.02 -18.56
CA LYS A 115 5.09 -8.73 -17.36
C LYS A 115 6.23 -9.73 -17.55
N GLN A 116 6.81 -9.77 -18.76
CA GLN A 116 7.96 -10.59 -19.07
C GLN A 116 9.28 -9.91 -18.66
N PHE A 117 10.35 -10.70 -18.60
CA PHE A 117 11.68 -10.23 -18.25
C PHE A 117 12.58 -10.20 -19.48
N VAL A 118 13.36 -9.12 -19.58
CA VAL A 118 14.47 -9.01 -20.52
C VAL A 118 15.52 -10.05 -20.13
N GLY A 119 16.08 -10.75 -21.11
CA GLY A 119 17.10 -11.77 -20.92
C GLY A 119 17.85 -12.08 -22.21
N LEU A 120 18.89 -12.90 -22.06
CA LEU A 120 19.72 -13.35 -23.19
C LEU A 120 18.96 -14.33 -24.09
N GLY A 121 19.03 -14.13 -25.41
CA GLY A 121 18.51 -15.03 -26.44
C GLY A 121 19.62 -15.60 -27.32
N ASN A 122 19.25 -16.56 -28.18
CA ASN A 122 20.18 -17.16 -29.14
C ASN A 122 20.70 -16.13 -30.17
N GLN A 123 19.87 -15.12 -30.48
CA GLN A 123 20.19 -14.00 -31.35
C GLN A 123 19.77 -12.70 -30.65
N GLY A 124 20.69 -12.13 -29.87
CA GLY A 124 20.49 -10.86 -29.18
C GLY A 124 19.73 -10.95 -27.85
N VAL A 125 19.15 -9.84 -27.44
CA VAL A 125 18.41 -9.68 -26.18
C VAL A 125 16.91 -9.72 -26.46
N LYS A 126 16.12 -10.36 -25.58
CA LYS A 126 14.68 -10.57 -25.76
C LYS A 126 13.91 -10.43 -24.44
N ALA A 127 12.63 -10.08 -24.50
CA ALA A 127 11.76 -9.96 -23.33
C ALA A 127 10.65 -11.03 -23.36
N VAL A 128 10.99 -12.29 -23.11
CA VAL A 128 10.06 -13.44 -23.31
C VAL A 128 9.80 -14.26 -22.05
N SER A 129 10.65 -14.15 -21.02
CA SER A 129 10.54 -15.01 -19.84
C SER A 129 9.47 -14.49 -18.88
N ASN A 130 8.64 -15.36 -18.33
CA ASN A 130 7.68 -15.01 -17.27
C ASN A 130 8.30 -15.06 -15.86
N THR A 131 9.53 -15.58 -15.74
CA THR A 131 10.23 -15.70 -14.46
C THR A 131 11.71 -15.42 -14.68
N PRO A 132 12.34 -14.54 -13.88
CA PRO A 132 13.73 -14.21 -14.10
C PRO A 132 14.64 -15.29 -13.51
N THR A 133 15.70 -15.61 -14.24
CA THR A 133 16.78 -16.51 -13.83
C THR A 133 18.12 -15.79 -13.97
N HIS A 134 19.21 -16.54 -14.08
CA HIS A 134 20.54 -15.98 -14.34
C HIS A 134 20.59 -15.21 -15.68
N SER A 135 19.93 -15.68 -16.75
CA SER A 135 19.96 -15.02 -18.06
C SER A 135 19.23 -13.67 -18.11
N GLU A 136 18.33 -13.41 -17.17
CA GLU A 136 17.55 -12.15 -17.06
C GLU A 136 18.17 -11.14 -16.10
N THR A 137 19.35 -11.45 -15.55
CA THR A 137 20.03 -10.61 -14.56
C THR A 137 21.05 -9.70 -15.22
N PHE A 138 20.91 -8.39 -14.98
CA PHE A 138 21.80 -7.35 -15.50
C PHE A 138 22.38 -6.53 -14.36
N GLN A 139 23.68 -6.23 -14.44
CA GLN A 139 24.29 -5.19 -13.63
C GLN A 139 24.04 -3.84 -14.29
N ILE A 140 23.47 -2.88 -13.55
CA ILE A 140 23.44 -1.48 -13.99
C ILE A 140 24.73 -0.82 -13.46
N VAL A 141 25.66 -0.52 -14.36
CA VAL A 141 26.91 0.17 -14.05
C VAL A 141 26.75 1.65 -14.37
N ARG A 142 26.87 2.51 -13.35
CA ARG A 142 26.82 3.98 -13.49
C ARG A 142 28.23 4.54 -13.73
N LYS A 143 28.34 5.61 -14.51
CA LYS A 143 29.58 6.40 -14.63
C LYS A 143 29.73 7.28 -13.37
N ASP A 144 30.91 7.26 -12.74
CA ASP A 144 31.15 7.87 -11.43
C ASP A 144 30.82 9.39 -11.36
N ASP A 145 31.18 10.14 -12.41
CA ASP A 145 30.98 11.59 -12.52
C ASP A 145 29.67 11.97 -13.25
N ALA A 146 28.93 11.00 -13.75
CA ALA A 146 27.66 11.20 -14.46
C ALA A 146 26.74 9.98 -14.25
N PRO A 147 26.09 9.84 -13.08
CA PRO A 147 25.40 8.60 -12.69
C PRO A 147 24.20 8.22 -13.57
N ASN A 148 23.63 9.18 -14.32
CA ASN A 148 22.60 8.92 -15.32
C ASN A 148 23.16 8.31 -16.60
N ARG A 149 24.48 8.23 -16.75
CA ARG A 149 25.14 7.54 -17.85
C ARG A 149 25.50 6.13 -17.41
N VAL A 150 24.90 5.14 -18.06
CA VAL A 150 24.96 3.75 -17.63
C VAL A 150 25.37 2.79 -18.73
N ARG A 151 25.84 1.63 -18.29
CA ARG A 151 26.01 0.42 -19.08
C ARG A 151 25.27 -0.73 -18.41
N LEU A 152 24.72 -1.63 -19.22
CA LEU A 152 24.01 -2.82 -18.74
C LEU A 152 24.92 -4.03 -18.99
N LYS A 153 25.47 -4.63 -17.93
CA LYS A 153 26.28 -5.85 -18.05
C LYS A 153 25.39 -7.06 -17.88
N ALA A 154 25.35 -7.94 -18.88
CA ALA A 154 24.58 -9.17 -18.81
C ALA A 154 25.31 -10.26 -18.00
N SER A 155 24.59 -11.33 -17.68
CA SER A 155 25.12 -12.47 -16.94
C SER A 155 26.21 -13.26 -17.66
N ASN A 156 26.34 -13.13 -18.98
CA ASN A 156 27.46 -13.68 -19.75
C ASN A 156 28.76 -12.85 -19.62
N GLY A 157 28.75 -11.77 -18.84
CA GLY A 157 29.91 -10.93 -18.55
C GLY A 157 30.15 -9.79 -19.54
N PHE A 158 29.37 -9.69 -20.61
CA PHE A 158 29.50 -8.65 -21.62
C PHE A 158 28.48 -7.52 -21.43
N PHE A 159 28.78 -6.35 -21.99
CA PHE A 159 27.81 -5.25 -22.00
C PHE A 159 26.81 -5.41 -23.14
N LEU A 160 25.58 -4.95 -22.88
CA LEU A 160 24.58 -4.74 -23.92
C LEU A 160 25.10 -3.69 -24.91
N GLN A 161 24.86 -3.91 -26.19
CA GLN A 161 25.15 -2.94 -27.23
C GLN A 161 24.04 -2.83 -28.27
N VAL A 162 23.82 -1.61 -28.72
CA VAL A 162 22.93 -1.29 -29.83
C VAL A 162 23.74 -1.35 -31.13
N GLN A 163 23.60 -2.46 -31.87
CA GLN A 163 24.29 -2.64 -33.15
C GLN A 163 23.58 -1.86 -34.27
N SER A 164 22.25 -1.89 -34.28
CA SER A 164 21.37 -1.15 -35.17
C SER A 164 20.06 -0.83 -34.45
N GLU A 165 19.14 -0.09 -35.10
CA GLU A 165 17.82 0.19 -34.53
C GLU A 165 17.00 -1.09 -34.24
N THR A 166 17.30 -2.21 -34.90
CA THR A 166 16.56 -3.47 -34.80
C THR A 166 17.33 -4.59 -34.10
N LEU A 167 18.57 -4.34 -33.68
CA LEU A 167 19.43 -5.38 -33.10
C LEU A 167 20.16 -4.87 -31.86
N VAL A 168 19.74 -5.40 -30.70
CA VAL A 168 20.42 -5.26 -29.42
C VAL A 168 21.03 -6.61 -29.04
N THR A 169 22.30 -6.60 -28.67
CA THR A 169 23.09 -7.79 -28.31
C THR A 169 23.80 -7.58 -26.98
N ALA A 170 24.41 -8.63 -26.42
CA ALA A 170 25.14 -8.58 -25.16
C ALA A 170 26.49 -9.30 -25.28
N ASP A 171 27.37 -8.75 -26.11
CA ASP A 171 28.67 -9.31 -26.48
C ASP A 171 29.76 -8.21 -26.58
N TYR A 172 29.48 -7.00 -26.09
CA TYR A 172 30.41 -5.88 -26.16
C TYR A 172 31.45 -5.92 -25.03
N THR A 173 32.72 -5.74 -25.42
CA THR A 173 33.89 -5.77 -24.51
C THR A 173 34.59 -4.42 -24.37
N GLY A 174 34.16 -3.40 -25.09
CA GLY A 174 34.80 -2.08 -25.05
C GLY A 174 34.61 -1.36 -23.71
N SER A 175 35.46 -0.37 -23.45
CA SER A 175 35.51 0.37 -22.18
C SER A 175 35.22 1.87 -22.30
N SER A 176 35.05 2.40 -23.52
CA SER A 176 34.85 3.84 -23.73
C SER A 176 33.50 4.29 -23.18
N TRP A 177 33.41 5.52 -22.69
CA TRP A 177 32.14 6.15 -22.36
C TRP A 177 31.81 7.25 -23.38
N ASP A 178 32.29 7.17 -24.62
CA ASP A 178 31.96 8.18 -25.63
C ASP A 178 30.54 7.98 -26.18
N ASP A 179 29.93 9.04 -26.73
CA ASP A 179 28.57 8.97 -27.27
C ASP A 179 28.45 7.96 -28.42
N SER A 180 29.52 7.74 -29.18
CA SER A 180 29.60 6.77 -30.27
C SER A 180 29.72 5.32 -29.80
N ASP A 181 29.99 5.06 -28.52
CA ASP A 181 30.10 3.70 -27.97
C ASP A 181 28.69 3.06 -27.92
N PRO A 182 28.49 1.90 -28.57
CA PRO A 182 27.16 1.31 -28.72
C PRO A 182 26.58 0.74 -27.42
N SER A 183 27.37 0.65 -26.35
CA SER A 183 26.96 0.09 -25.06
C SER A 183 26.52 1.13 -24.04
N VAL A 184 26.60 2.41 -24.38
CA VAL A 184 26.35 3.51 -23.45
C VAL A 184 24.92 4.03 -23.60
N PHE A 185 24.25 4.20 -22.47
CA PHE A 185 22.88 4.69 -22.38
C PHE A 185 22.78 5.85 -21.39
N ASN A 186 21.88 6.79 -21.65
CA ASN A 186 21.35 7.68 -20.62
C ASN A 186 20.12 7.01 -19.99
N ILE A 187 20.14 6.80 -18.67
CA ILE A 187 18.98 6.30 -17.92
C ILE A 187 18.15 7.49 -17.43
N ALA A 188 16.85 7.41 -17.63
CA ALA A 188 15.86 8.27 -17.00
C ALA A 188 15.05 7.46 -16.00
N ILE A 189 14.85 8.00 -14.80
CA ILE A 189 14.01 7.41 -13.75
C ILE A 189 12.71 8.19 -13.75
N VAL A 190 11.64 7.57 -14.22
CA VAL A 190 10.37 8.23 -14.53
C VAL A 190 9.43 8.18 -13.35
N ASN A 191 9.50 7.09 -12.58
CA ASN A 191 8.69 6.88 -11.40
C ASN A 191 9.42 5.93 -10.44
N THR A 192 9.13 6.05 -9.16
CA THR A 192 9.68 5.19 -8.10
C THR A 192 8.58 4.81 -7.13
N LEU A 193 8.59 3.56 -6.67
CA LEU A 193 7.76 3.15 -5.54
C LEU A 193 8.58 3.25 -4.24
N GLN A 194 7.92 3.68 -3.17
CA GLN A 194 8.54 3.76 -1.85
C GLN A 194 7.60 3.18 -0.79
N GLY A 195 7.42 1.86 -0.82
CA GLY A 195 6.59 1.13 0.15
C GLY A 195 7.39 0.15 0.99
N GLU A 196 6.67 -0.71 1.72
CA GLU A 196 7.30 -1.71 2.59
C GLU A 196 8.15 -2.73 1.83
N TYR A 197 7.75 -3.09 0.60
CA TYR A 197 8.56 -3.97 -0.25
C TYR A 197 9.91 -3.32 -0.57
N GLN A 198 9.90 -2.05 -0.99
CA GLN A 198 11.10 -1.34 -1.42
C GLN A 198 12.05 -1.04 -0.28
N ILE A 199 11.54 -0.62 0.89
CA ILE A 199 12.42 -0.34 2.04
C ILE A 199 13.07 -1.62 2.57
N THR A 200 12.32 -2.73 2.66
CA THR A 200 12.85 -3.99 3.20
C THR A 200 13.83 -4.67 2.24
N ASN A 201 13.53 -4.69 0.93
CA ASN A 201 14.49 -5.23 -0.04
C ASN A 201 15.70 -4.29 -0.23
N GLY A 202 15.48 -2.98 -0.21
CA GLY A 202 16.52 -1.96 -0.39
C GLY A 202 17.58 -1.99 0.69
N TYR A 203 17.19 -2.10 1.97
CA TYR A 203 18.15 -2.28 3.08
C TYR A 203 18.71 -3.70 3.17
N GLY A 204 18.03 -4.68 2.57
CA GLY A 204 18.42 -6.08 2.60
C GLY A 204 18.21 -6.77 3.95
N PRO A 205 18.43 -8.09 4.01
CA PRO A 205 17.93 -8.94 5.10
C PRO A 205 18.57 -8.68 6.47
N VAL A 206 19.70 -7.98 6.52
CA VAL A 206 20.43 -7.67 7.76
C VAL A 206 19.97 -6.34 8.36
N LYS A 207 19.89 -5.28 7.55
CA LYS A 207 19.54 -3.93 8.03
C LYS A 207 18.04 -3.70 8.10
N ALA A 208 17.25 -4.28 7.20
CA ALA A 208 15.80 -4.05 7.16
C ALA A 208 15.10 -4.37 8.49
N PRO A 209 15.36 -5.50 9.18
CA PRO A 209 14.75 -5.76 10.49
C PRO A 209 15.06 -4.68 11.53
N GLN A 210 16.27 -4.14 11.53
CA GLN A 210 16.68 -3.09 12.49
C GLN A 210 15.95 -1.78 12.21
N VAL A 211 15.88 -1.39 10.92
CA VAL A 211 15.17 -0.18 10.47
C VAL A 211 13.68 -0.27 10.81
N MET A 212 13.04 -1.39 10.48
CA MET A 212 11.61 -1.57 10.71
C MET A 212 11.27 -1.67 12.20
N GLN A 213 12.06 -2.40 13.01
CA GLN A 213 11.84 -2.47 14.46
C GLN A 213 11.99 -1.10 15.13
N ALA A 214 13.03 -0.34 14.78
CA ALA A 214 13.22 1.01 15.33
C ALA A 214 12.07 1.95 14.94
N HIS A 215 11.55 1.80 13.73
CA HIS A 215 10.38 2.55 13.26
C HIS A 215 9.12 2.18 14.05
N TRP A 216 8.79 0.90 14.16
CA TRP A 216 7.59 0.46 14.90
C TRP A 216 7.61 0.85 16.38
N ASP A 217 8.78 0.86 17.01
CA ASP A 217 8.92 1.23 18.43
C ASP A 217 8.86 2.74 18.71
N SER A 218 9.05 3.59 17.71
CA SER A 218 9.18 5.05 17.91
C SER A 218 8.16 5.91 17.16
N TYR A 219 7.57 5.43 16.06
CA TYR A 219 6.67 6.24 15.24
C TYR A 219 5.30 6.45 15.88
N ILE A 220 4.70 5.36 16.38
CA ILE A 220 3.50 5.37 17.22
C ILE A 220 3.85 4.76 18.57
N THR A 221 3.47 5.45 19.63
CA THR A 221 3.75 5.12 21.01
C THR A 221 2.48 5.21 21.85
N GLU A 222 2.53 4.77 23.10
CA GLU A 222 1.41 4.93 24.03
C GLU A 222 0.97 6.40 24.19
N GLN A 223 1.93 7.33 24.17
CA GLN A 223 1.66 8.76 24.35
C GLN A 223 0.80 9.31 23.20
N ASP A 224 0.89 8.69 22.02
CA ASP A 224 0.06 9.04 20.87
C ASP A 224 -1.40 8.62 21.08
N PHE A 225 -1.66 7.42 21.63
CA PHE A 225 -3.02 6.99 22.01
C PHE A 225 -3.61 7.90 23.09
N LYS A 226 -2.80 8.31 24.08
CA LYS A 226 -3.22 9.29 25.09
C LYS A 226 -3.62 10.61 24.42
N PHE A 227 -2.82 11.11 23.48
CA PHE A 227 -3.12 12.34 22.75
C PHE A 227 -4.42 12.22 21.94
N ILE A 228 -4.57 11.13 21.20
CA ILE A 228 -5.73 10.89 20.34
C ILE A 228 -7.02 10.85 21.18
N SER A 229 -7.02 10.07 22.27
CA SER A 229 -8.16 9.98 23.20
C SER A 229 -8.47 11.33 23.88
N ALA A 230 -7.44 12.04 24.37
CA ALA A 230 -7.61 13.34 25.01
C ALA A 230 -8.15 14.44 24.07
N ASN A 231 -8.01 14.26 22.75
CA ASN A 231 -8.51 15.16 21.72
C ASN A 231 -9.84 14.70 21.10
N GLY A 232 -10.60 13.82 21.78
CA GLY A 232 -12.00 13.54 21.45
C GLY A 232 -12.21 12.55 20.30
N LEU A 233 -11.14 11.87 19.87
CA LEU A 233 -11.23 10.73 18.98
C LEU A 233 -11.57 9.47 19.78
N SER A 234 -12.40 8.60 19.21
CA SER A 234 -12.91 7.37 19.83
C SER A 234 -12.29 6.10 19.25
N ALA A 235 -11.61 6.18 18.12
CA ALA A 235 -11.00 5.02 17.48
C ALA A 235 -9.70 5.35 16.72
N VAL A 236 -8.94 4.31 16.42
CA VAL A 236 -7.84 4.32 15.46
C VAL A 236 -8.12 3.31 14.35
N ARG A 237 -7.80 3.66 13.10
CA ARG A 237 -7.73 2.72 11.97
C ARG A 237 -6.27 2.37 11.73
N ILE A 238 -5.95 1.08 11.76
CA ILE A 238 -4.57 0.59 11.72
C ILE A 238 -4.37 -0.27 10.46
N PRO A 239 -3.73 0.31 9.42
CA PRO A 239 -3.27 -0.42 8.26
C PRO A 239 -2.33 -1.57 8.63
N VAL A 240 -2.58 -2.78 8.12
CA VAL A 240 -1.70 -3.95 8.23
C VAL A 240 -1.50 -4.62 6.88
N GLY A 241 -0.32 -5.18 6.66
CA GLY A 241 -0.05 -6.00 5.48
C GLY A 241 -0.20 -7.49 5.74
N TRP A 242 -0.50 -8.25 4.69
CA TRP A 242 -0.72 -9.71 4.75
C TRP A 242 0.40 -10.49 5.45
N TRP A 243 1.64 -9.98 5.39
CA TRP A 243 2.81 -10.60 6.01
C TRP A 243 2.70 -10.70 7.53
N ILE A 244 1.85 -9.89 8.17
CA ILE A 244 1.62 -9.91 9.62
C ILE A 244 1.12 -11.28 10.12
N ALA A 245 0.39 -12.02 9.29
CA ALA A 245 -0.12 -13.36 9.62
C ALA A 245 0.98 -14.44 9.63
N GLN A 246 2.18 -14.11 9.14
CA GLN A 246 3.33 -15.01 9.08
C GLN A 246 4.45 -14.59 10.05
N ASP A 247 4.16 -13.68 10.99
CA ASP A 247 5.10 -13.32 12.04
C ASP A 247 5.48 -14.52 12.93
N PRO A 248 6.74 -14.58 13.41
CA PRO A 248 7.82 -13.59 13.24
C PRO A 248 8.67 -13.78 11.98
N ASN A 249 8.29 -14.71 11.07
CA ASN A 249 9.11 -15.11 9.92
C ASN A 249 8.35 -14.95 8.59
N PRO A 250 7.92 -13.73 8.22
CA PRO A 250 7.25 -13.54 6.95
C PRO A 250 8.18 -13.82 5.75
N PRO A 251 7.61 -14.09 4.56
CA PRO A 251 8.40 -14.31 3.36
C PRO A 251 9.20 -13.07 2.99
N LYS A 252 10.43 -13.26 2.52
CA LYS A 252 11.29 -12.15 2.09
C LYS A 252 10.66 -11.40 0.89
N PRO A 253 10.86 -10.07 0.78
CA PRO A 253 11.75 -9.25 1.61
C PRO A 253 11.13 -8.76 2.93
N PHE A 254 9.84 -9.00 3.16
CA PHE A 254 9.17 -8.56 4.39
C PHE A 254 9.88 -9.07 5.65
N VAL A 255 9.76 -8.29 6.72
CA VAL A 255 10.43 -8.53 8.00
C VAL A 255 9.39 -8.65 9.10
N GLY A 256 9.64 -9.49 10.09
CA GLY A 256 8.68 -9.74 11.15
C GLY A 256 8.80 -8.79 12.33
N GLY A 257 7.70 -8.61 13.08
CA GLY A 257 7.64 -7.81 14.30
C GLY A 257 6.46 -6.83 14.37
N SER A 258 5.77 -6.59 13.25
CA SER A 258 4.59 -5.71 13.20
C SER A 258 3.42 -6.26 14.01
N LEU A 259 3.27 -7.59 14.16
CA LEU A 259 2.24 -8.20 14.99
C LEU A 259 2.38 -7.80 16.47
N LYS A 260 3.62 -7.77 16.97
CA LYS A 260 3.90 -7.32 18.35
C LYS A 260 3.55 -5.84 18.54
N ALA A 261 3.75 -5.01 17.52
CA ALA A 261 3.37 -3.61 17.56
C ALA A 261 1.84 -3.44 17.55
N LEU A 262 1.11 -4.25 16.76
CA LEU A 262 -0.35 -4.30 16.79
C LEU A 262 -0.88 -4.74 18.16
N ASP A 263 -0.26 -5.72 18.81
CA ASP A 263 -0.64 -6.13 20.17
C ASP A 263 -0.50 -4.99 21.19
N LYS A 264 0.57 -4.20 21.09
CA LYS A 264 0.74 -2.98 21.90
C LYS A 264 -0.37 -1.97 21.62
N ALA A 265 -0.76 -1.80 20.35
CA ALA A 265 -1.85 -0.90 19.96
C ALA A 265 -3.18 -1.28 20.65
N PHE A 266 -3.52 -2.56 20.69
CA PHE A 266 -4.71 -3.04 21.41
C PHE A 266 -4.62 -2.79 22.92
N THR A 267 -3.43 -3.00 23.51
CA THR A 267 -3.20 -2.70 24.94
C THR A 267 -3.40 -1.21 25.24
N TRP A 268 -2.88 -0.33 24.38
CA TRP A 268 -3.05 1.12 24.53
C TRP A 268 -4.49 1.55 24.28
N ALA A 269 -5.14 0.96 23.27
CA ALA A 269 -6.54 1.24 22.98
C ALA A 269 -7.43 0.92 24.17
N GLU A 270 -7.25 -0.23 24.82
CA GLU A 270 -8.01 -0.61 26.01
C GLU A 270 -7.78 0.38 27.17
N LYS A 271 -6.51 0.73 27.43
CA LYS A 271 -6.14 1.69 28.47
C LYS A 271 -6.81 3.06 28.32
N TYR A 272 -6.97 3.54 27.08
CA TYR A 272 -7.54 4.85 26.78
C TYR A 272 -9.00 4.81 26.29
N GLY A 273 -9.67 3.66 26.45
CA GLY A 273 -11.08 3.49 26.07
C GLY A 273 -11.36 3.62 24.57
N MET A 274 -10.35 3.39 23.74
CA MET A 274 -10.42 3.53 22.29
C MET A 274 -10.79 2.22 21.61
N LYS A 275 -11.39 2.34 20.42
CA LYS A 275 -11.64 1.23 19.51
C LYS A 275 -10.57 1.14 18.42
N VAL A 276 -10.37 -0.06 17.90
CA VAL A 276 -9.43 -0.35 16.81
C VAL A 276 -10.22 -0.88 15.62
N ILE A 277 -10.02 -0.24 14.47
CA ILE A 277 -10.35 -0.79 13.15
C ILE A 277 -9.05 -1.39 12.63
N VAL A 278 -9.01 -2.72 12.47
CA VAL A 278 -7.87 -3.39 11.83
C VAL A 278 -8.14 -3.44 10.34
N ASP A 279 -7.31 -2.79 9.55
CA ASP A 279 -7.49 -2.67 8.10
C ASP A 279 -6.45 -3.50 7.34
N LEU A 280 -6.90 -4.50 6.57
CA LEU A 280 -6.01 -5.22 5.66
C LEU A 280 -5.66 -4.32 4.46
N HIS A 281 -4.64 -3.51 4.68
CA HIS A 281 -4.23 -2.44 3.78
C HIS A 281 -3.43 -2.93 2.57
N ALA A 282 -2.69 -4.03 2.75
CA ALA A 282 -1.86 -4.64 1.71
C ALA A 282 -2.19 -6.12 1.57
N ALA A 283 -2.92 -6.47 0.51
CA ALA A 283 -3.15 -7.86 0.11
C ALA A 283 -1.95 -8.39 -0.68
N LYS A 284 -1.67 -9.69 -0.55
CA LYS A 284 -0.61 -10.31 -1.35
C LYS A 284 -0.93 -10.19 -2.83
N ALA A 285 0.09 -9.95 -3.65
CA ALA A 285 -0.02 -9.68 -5.08
C ALA A 285 -0.61 -8.30 -5.44
N SER A 286 -0.85 -7.43 -4.45
CA SER A 286 -1.38 -6.07 -4.60
C SER A 286 -2.76 -5.99 -5.26
N GLN A 287 -3.68 -5.33 -4.58
CA GLN A 287 -5.02 -5.05 -5.03
C GLN A 287 -5.14 -3.73 -5.82
N ASN A 288 -4.10 -2.89 -5.85
CA ASN A 288 -4.20 -1.53 -6.41
C ASN A 288 -2.94 -0.93 -7.02
N ARG A 289 -1.83 -1.68 -7.14
CA ARG A 289 -0.55 -1.26 -7.76
C ARG A 289 0.29 -0.30 -6.93
N PHE A 290 -0.27 0.36 -5.91
CA PHE A 290 0.44 1.40 -5.18
C PHE A 290 1.35 0.85 -4.10
N GLU A 291 2.34 1.64 -3.72
CA GLU A 291 3.31 1.30 -2.68
C GLU A 291 2.65 1.01 -1.33
N HIS A 292 1.52 1.66 -1.01
CA HIS A 292 0.75 1.41 0.21
C HIS A 292 0.10 0.01 0.23
N SER A 293 -0.07 -0.65 -0.91
CA SER A 293 -0.49 -2.07 -0.96
C SER A 293 0.69 -3.05 -0.87
N GLY A 294 1.91 -2.56 -0.65
CA GLY A 294 3.12 -3.38 -0.68
C GLY A 294 3.46 -3.90 -2.09
N ALA A 295 2.98 -3.23 -3.14
CA ALA A 295 3.26 -3.60 -4.52
C ALA A 295 4.77 -3.61 -4.80
N ARG A 296 5.25 -4.70 -5.43
CA ARG A 296 6.66 -4.80 -5.80
C ARG A 296 7.04 -3.84 -6.92
N ASP A 297 6.24 -3.82 -7.98
CA ASP A 297 6.62 -3.16 -9.23
C ASP A 297 5.49 -2.37 -9.91
N GLY A 298 4.42 -2.08 -9.18
CA GLY A 298 3.32 -1.30 -9.73
C GLY A 298 2.40 -2.10 -10.65
N PHE A 299 2.45 -3.42 -10.58
CA PHE A 299 1.41 -4.28 -11.12
C PHE A 299 0.46 -4.77 -10.04
N LEU A 300 -0.81 -4.85 -10.43
CA LEU A 300 -1.87 -5.52 -9.69
C LEU A 300 -1.96 -6.95 -10.21
N GLU A 301 -1.86 -7.89 -9.29
CA GLU A 301 -1.90 -9.32 -9.58
C GLU A 301 -2.85 -10.07 -8.64
N TRP A 302 -3.50 -9.37 -7.69
CA TRP A 302 -4.55 -9.97 -6.86
C TRP A 302 -5.79 -10.31 -7.70
N GLY A 303 -6.35 -11.51 -7.49
CA GLY A 303 -7.60 -11.97 -8.09
C GLY A 303 -8.13 -13.25 -7.43
N ASP A 304 -8.97 -14.02 -8.15
CA ASP A 304 -9.63 -15.23 -7.64
C ASP A 304 -8.66 -16.21 -6.97
N SER A 305 -7.46 -16.42 -7.54
CA SER A 305 -6.45 -17.33 -7.00
C SER A 305 -5.84 -16.89 -5.66
N ASN A 306 -6.07 -15.63 -5.25
CA ASN A 306 -5.53 -15.07 -4.01
C ASN A 306 -6.56 -15.03 -2.88
N ILE A 307 -7.84 -15.37 -3.15
CA ILE A 307 -8.94 -15.23 -2.19
C ILE A 307 -8.67 -16.04 -0.92
N ASP A 308 -8.36 -17.33 -1.03
CA ASP A 308 -8.17 -18.21 0.13
C ASP A 308 -7.03 -17.72 1.04
N GLU A 309 -5.90 -17.31 0.46
CA GLU A 309 -4.77 -16.77 1.22
C GLU A 309 -5.13 -15.44 1.90
N THR A 310 -5.89 -14.57 1.21
CA THR A 310 -6.35 -13.29 1.79
C THR A 310 -7.34 -13.54 2.94
N VAL A 311 -8.26 -14.50 2.79
CA VAL A 311 -9.21 -14.91 3.85
C VAL A 311 -8.46 -15.48 5.05
N ALA A 312 -7.39 -16.25 4.84
CA ALA A 312 -6.59 -16.79 5.95
C ALA A 312 -5.96 -15.70 6.81
N VAL A 313 -5.53 -14.57 6.22
CA VAL A 313 -5.04 -13.40 6.97
C VAL A 313 -6.16 -12.78 7.80
N ILE A 314 -7.35 -12.60 7.22
CA ILE A 314 -8.51 -12.07 7.94
C ILE A 314 -8.92 -12.99 9.10
N GLU A 315 -8.96 -14.31 8.87
CA GLU A 315 -9.29 -15.29 9.91
C GLU A 315 -8.25 -15.27 11.04
N PHE A 316 -6.96 -15.11 10.71
CA PHE A 316 -5.90 -14.95 11.70
C PHE A 316 -6.12 -13.71 12.59
N LEU A 317 -6.41 -12.55 11.98
CA LEU A 317 -6.65 -11.31 12.72
C LEU A 317 -7.91 -11.40 13.59
N ALA A 318 -8.99 -11.98 13.05
CA ALA A 318 -10.24 -12.19 13.77
C ALA A 318 -10.07 -13.17 14.94
N THR A 319 -9.31 -14.26 14.76
CA THR A 319 -9.01 -15.23 15.82
C THR A 319 -8.22 -14.55 16.94
N ARG A 320 -7.21 -13.74 16.60
CA ARG A 320 -6.32 -13.11 17.58
C ARG A 320 -6.99 -12.02 18.40
N TYR A 321 -7.73 -11.13 17.74
CA TYR A 321 -8.29 -9.93 18.37
C TYR A 321 -9.79 -10.00 18.64
N GLY A 322 -10.47 -11.07 18.21
CA GLY A 322 -11.93 -11.21 18.27
C GLY A 322 -12.53 -11.11 19.68
N GLY A 323 -11.75 -11.49 20.71
CA GLY A 323 -12.12 -11.38 22.11
C GLY A 323 -11.71 -10.06 22.79
N SER A 324 -11.01 -9.16 22.10
CA SER A 324 -10.61 -7.87 22.67
C SER A 324 -11.80 -6.91 22.72
N PRO A 325 -12.07 -6.26 23.88
CA PRO A 325 -13.11 -5.25 23.97
C PRO A 325 -12.80 -3.99 23.14
N SER A 326 -11.55 -3.80 22.72
CA SER A 326 -11.14 -2.69 21.86
C SER A 326 -11.30 -2.97 20.38
N LEU A 327 -11.54 -4.21 19.93
CA LEU A 327 -11.80 -4.47 18.52
C LEU A 327 -13.16 -3.85 18.12
N GLY A 328 -13.16 -2.81 17.29
CA GLY A 328 -14.40 -2.21 16.76
C GLY A 328 -14.84 -2.83 15.45
N ALA A 329 -13.88 -3.00 14.53
CA ALA A 329 -14.13 -3.54 13.20
C ALA A 329 -12.88 -4.17 12.59
N ILE A 330 -13.08 -4.99 11.57
CA ILE A 330 -12.04 -5.44 10.65
C ILE A 330 -12.46 -5.03 9.24
N GLU A 331 -11.59 -4.30 8.54
CA GLU A 331 -11.75 -3.99 7.13
C GLU A 331 -11.07 -5.06 6.28
N LEU A 332 -11.83 -5.62 5.33
CA LEU A 332 -11.40 -6.79 4.58
C LEU A 332 -10.30 -6.48 3.57
N MET A 333 -10.30 -5.29 2.96
CA MET A 333 -9.31 -4.91 1.98
C MET A 333 -9.40 -3.41 1.74
N ASN A 334 -8.27 -2.73 1.80
CA ASN A 334 -8.16 -1.33 1.43
C ASN A 334 -8.13 -1.13 -0.10
N GLU A 335 -8.96 -0.23 -0.62
CA GLU A 335 -8.83 0.36 -1.96
C GLU A 335 -8.60 -0.61 -3.14
N PRO A 336 -9.40 -1.67 -3.33
CA PRO A 336 -9.29 -2.51 -4.53
C PRO A 336 -9.50 -1.69 -5.82
N TRP A 337 -8.62 -1.83 -6.82
CA TRP A 337 -8.69 -1.00 -8.04
C TRP A 337 -9.55 -1.63 -9.14
N ALA A 338 -10.58 -0.92 -9.59
CA ALA A 338 -11.39 -1.33 -10.74
C ALA A 338 -10.79 -0.89 -12.09
N PRO A 339 -11.04 -1.63 -13.19
CA PRO A 339 -11.80 -2.88 -13.26
C PRO A 339 -10.96 -4.15 -12.98
N ASP A 340 -9.65 -4.01 -12.76
CA ASP A 340 -8.72 -5.15 -12.63
C ASP A 340 -9.06 -6.07 -11.47
N VAL A 341 -9.36 -5.53 -10.30
CA VAL A 341 -10.09 -6.27 -9.26
C VAL A 341 -11.56 -6.32 -9.70
N THR A 342 -12.00 -7.45 -10.22
CA THR A 342 -13.39 -7.61 -10.67
C THR A 342 -14.36 -7.61 -9.49
N LEU A 343 -15.58 -7.11 -9.72
CA LEU A 343 -16.62 -7.10 -8.68
C LEU A 343 -17.00 -8.53 -8.23
N ASP A 344 -16.97 -9.49 -9.15
CA ASP A 344 -17.23 -10.91 -8.85
C ASP A 344 -16.17 -11.50 -7.90
N ALA A 345 -14.88 -11.35 -8.22
CA ALA A 345 -13.79 -11.79 -7.33
C ALA A 345 -13.86 -11.08 -5.97
N LEU A 346 -14.13 -9.77 -5.96
CA LEU A 346 -14.20 -8.99 -4.74
C LEU A 346 -15.37 -9.41 -3.84
N THR A 347 -16.56 -9.63 -4.40
CA THR A 347 -17.73 -10.05 -3.61
C THR A 347 -17.61 -11.49 -3.10
N LYS A 348 -16.99 -12.41 -3.86
CA LYS A 348 -16.60 -13.74 -3.37
C LYS A 348 -15.67 -13.63 -2.16
N TYR A 349 -14.62 -12.82 -2.29
CA TYR A 349 -13.68 -12.57 -1.19
C TYR A 349 -14.38 -11.95 0.02
N TYR A 350 -15.17 -10.89 -0.18
CA TYR A 350 -15.87 -10.21 0.91
C TYR A 350 -16.84 -11.13 1.63
N LYS A 351 -17.51 -12.06 0.92
CA LYS A 351 -18.37 -13.05 1.56
C LYS A 351 -17.56 -14.04 2.41
N ALA A 352 -16.46 -14.56 1.87
CA ALA A 352 -15.61 -15.51 2.58
C ALA A 352 -14.92 -14.87 3.80
N GLY A 353 -14.41 -13.64 3.67
CA GLY A 353 -13.83 -12.87 4.76
C GLY A 353 -14.86 -12.53 5.85
N TYR A 354 -16.08 -12.15 5.46
CA TYR A 354 -17.20 -11.97 6.39
C TYR A 354 -17.47 -13.24 7.21
N ASP A 355 -17.60 -14.39 6.54
CA ASP A 355 -17.85 -15.67 7.21
C ASP A 355 -16.72 -16.06 8.16
N ALA A 356 -15.46 -15.82 7.75
CA ALA A 356 -14.29 -16.05 8.58
C ALA A 356 -14.32 -15.20 9.87
N ILE A 357 -14.63 -13.90 9.79
CA ILE A 357 -14.75 -13.03 10.96
C ILE A 357 -15.86 -13.53 11.89
N ARG A 358 -17.01 -13.91 11.33
CA ARG A 358 -18.19 -14.34 12.12
C ARG A 358 -17.99 -15.63 12.91
N LYS A 359 -16.99 -16.46 12.57
CA LYS A 359 -16.60 -17.62 13.39
C LYS A 359 -16.03 -17.20 14.75
N HIS A 360 -15.43 -16.01 14.85
CA HIS A 360 -14.60 -15.61 15.99
C HIS A 360 -15.14 -14.39 16.74
N THR A 361 -15.87 -13.49 16.08
CA THR A 361 -16.34 -12.25 16.70
C THR A 361 -17.55 -11.61 16.00
N ASN A 362 -18.27 -10.76 16.74
CA ASN A 362 -19.34 -9.90 16.25
C ASN A 362 -18.88 -8.46 15.94
N ALA A 363 -17.57 -8.22 15.80
CA ALA A 363 -17.04 -6.95 15.31
C ALA A 363 -17.68 -6.56 13.96
N TYR A 364 -17.73 -5.27 13.65
CA TYR A 364 -18.18 -4.83 12.32
C TYR A 364 -17.21 -5.32 11.24
N VAL A 365 -17.75 -5.64 10.07
CA VAL A 365 -16.94 -5.94 8.87
C VAL A 365 -17.05 -4.74 7.96
N ILE A 366 -15.91 -4.20 7.52
CA ILE A 366 -15.87 -3.04 6.63
C ILE A 366 -15.46 -3.51 5.24
N LEU A 367 -16.19 -3.04 4.23
CA LEU A 367 -15.96 -3.32 2.81
C LEU A 367 -15.55 -2.02 2.12
N SER A 368 -14.31 -1.92 1.66
CA SER A 368 -13.86 -0.76 0.88
C SER A 368 -14.51 -0.76 -0.50
N ALA A 369 -15.03 0.39 -0.91
CA ALA A 369 -15.44 0.63 -2.28
C ALA A 369 -14.23 0.54 -3.22
N ARG A 370 -14.45 0.07 -4.46
CA ARG A 370 -13.36 0.03 -5.44
C ARG A 370 -12.97 1.44 -5.87
N LEU A 371 -11.67 1.66 -6.02
CA LEU A 371 -11.13 2.85 -6.67
C LEU A 371 -11.32 2.79 -8.20
N GLY A 372 -11.04 3.90 -8.87
CA GLY A 372 -11.09 4.01 -10.31
C GLY A 372 -12.52 4.30 -10.82
N PRO A 373 -12.96 3.70 -11.94
CA PRO A 373 -14.24 4.04 -12.58
C PRO A 373 -15.45 3.31 -11.97
N ALA A 374 -15.32 2.66 -10.81
CA ALA A 374 -16.41 1.92 -10.18
C ALA A 374 -17.50 2.86 -9.62
N ASP A 375 -18.75 2.38 -9.60
CA ASP A 375 -19.82 3.08 -8.87
C ASP A 375 -19.60 2.86 -7.36
N PRO A 376 -19.47 3.91 -6.54
CA PRO A 376 -19.30 3.77 -5.09
C PRO A 376 -20.44 3.00 -4.40
N LYS A 377 -21.61 2.85 -5.06
CA LYS A 377 -22.78 2.14 -4.53
C LYS A 377 -22.88 0.67 -4.96
N GLU A 378 -21.96 0.17 -5.79
CA GLU A 378 -22.07 -1.19 -6.37
C GLU A 378 -22.10 -2.31 -5.32
N LEU A 379 -21.54 -2.06 -4.13
CA LEU A 379 -21.53 -2.99 -3.00
C LEU A 379 -22.72 -2.85 -2.05
N PHE A 380 -23.60 -1.85 -2.20
CA PHE A 380 -24.64 -1.54 -1.20
C PHE A 380 -25.64 -2.69 -1.06
N SER A 381 -26.06 -3.29 -2.17
CA SER A 381 -26.97 -4.45 -2.14
C SER A 381 -26.32 -5.67 -1.49
N PHE A 382 -25.03 -5.88 -1.73
CA PHE A 382 -24.27 -6.94 -1.10
C PHE A 382 -24.13 -6.72 0.41
N ALA A 383 -23.71 -5.53 0.85
CA ALA A 383 -23.56 -5.19 2.26
C ALA A 383 -24.88 -5.33 3.04
N ARG A 384 -26.01 -4.93 2.46
CA ARG A 384 -27.35 -5.05 3.09
C ARG A 384 -27.81 -6.50 3.28
N SER A 385 -27.25 -7.44 2.52
CA SER A 385 -27.54 -8.87 2.70
C SER A 385 -26.82 -9.49 3.90
N LEU A 386 -25.94 -8.73 4.55
CA LEU A 386 -25.08 -9.17 5.64
C LEU A 386 -25.33 -8.35 6.91
N ASN A 387 -25.20 -8.98 8.08
CA ASN A 387 -25.38 -8.29 9.36
C ASN A 387 -24.09 -7.61 9.82
N ARG A 388 -24.19 -6.37 10.33
CA ARG A 388 -23.08 -5.56 10.88
C ARG A 388 -21.93 -5.37 9.88
N VAL A 389 -22.29 -4.85 8.71
CA VAL A 389 -21.36 -4.49 7.64
C VAL A 389 -21.44 -3.00 7.39
N ALA A 390 -20.29 -2.35 7.20
CA ALA A 390 -20.20 -0.97 6.74
C ALA A 390 -19.49 -0.89 5.39
N ILE A 391 -19.78 0.15 4.61
CA ILE A 391 -19.02 0.49 3.40
C ILE A 391 -18.01 1.58 3.75
N ASP A 392 -16.78 1.43 3.29
CA ASP A 392 -15.75 2.46 3.35
C ASP A 392 -15.60 3.14 1.99
N VAL A 393 -15.50 4.47 2.02
CA VAL A 393 -15.21 5.34 0.88
C VAL A 393 -14.12 6.34 1.26
N HIS A 394 -13.22 6.62 0.32
CA HIS A 394 -12.11 7.55 0.53
C HIS A 394 -12.34 8.82 -0.27
N TRP A 395 -12.25 9.96 0.40
CA TRP A 395 -12.67 11.25 -0.13
C TRP A 395 -11.56 12.30 -0.03
N TYR A 396 -10.81 12.42 -1.12
CA TYR A 396 -9.78 13.44 -1.29
C TYR A 396 -10.20 14.46 -2.35
N ASN A 397 -10.10 15.76 -2.07
CA ASN A 397 -10.13 16.77 -3.15
C ASN A 397 -8.73 16.92 -3.75
N LEU A 398 -8.16 15.80 -4.14
CA LEU A 398 -6.82 15.64 -4.69
C LEU A 398 -6.88 14.60 -5.82
N PHE A 399 -5.74 14.39 -6.50
CA PHE A 399 -5.52 13.29 -7.45
C PHE A 399 -6.36 13.30 -8.73
N THR A 400 -7.22 14.31 -8.92
CA THR A 400 -7.90 14.58 -10.19
C THR A 400 -7.62 16.01 -10.63
N ASP A 401 -7.45 16.21 -11.94
CA ASP A 401 -7.17 17.54 -12.53
C ASP A 401 -8.25 18.58 -12.18
N MET A 402 -9.49 18.12 -11.98
CA MET A 402 -10.61 18.96 -11.56
C MET A 402 -10.28 19.72 -10.27
N PHE A 403 -9.82 19.05 -9.22
CA PHE A 403 -9.54 19.70 -7.93
C PHE A 403 -8.32 20.62 -7.98
N ILE A 404 -7.36 20.35 -8.86
CA ILE A 404 -6.17 21.19 -9.06
C ILE A 404 -6.55 22.51 -9.75
N THR A 405 -7.55 22.47 -10.64
CA THR A 405 -8.03 23.64 -11.38
C THR A 405 -9.08 24.46 -10.64
N MET A 406 -9.73 23.88 -9.63
CA MET A 406 -10.68 24.58 -8.76
C MET A 406 -9.97 25.62 -7.88
N THR A 407 -10.66 26.73 -7.59
CA THR A 407 -10.27 27.66 -6.52
C THR A 407 -10.47 27.01 -5.14
N VAL A 408 -9.92 27.63 -4.09
CA VAL A 408 -10.22 27.25 -2.69
C VAL A 408 -11.73 27.19 -2.44
N GLN A 409 -12.46 28.25 -2.84
CA GLN A 409 -13.90 28.32 -2.56
C GLN A 409 -14.66 27.20 -3.29
N GLN A 410 -14.30 26.91 -4.54
CA GLN A 410 -14.91 25.80 -5.29
C GLN A 410 -14.64 24.44 -4.65
N ASN A 411 -13.46 24.23 -4.04
CA ASN A 411 -13.18 23.02 -3.28
C ASN A 411 -14.07 22.89 -2.03
N ILE A 412 -14.32 24.01 -1.34
CA ILE A 412 -15.21 24.07 -0.16
C ILE A 412 -16.67 23.83 -0.59
N ASP A 413 -17.12 24.51 -1.64
CA ASP A 413 -18.49 24.37 -2.17
C ASP A 413 -18.74 22.93 -2.63
N TYR A 414 -17.75 22.28 -3.27
CA TYR A 414 -17.86 20.88 -3.66
C TYR A 414 -18.15 19.94 -2.47
N ILE A 415 -17.60 20.23 -1.28
CA ILE A 415 -17.89 19.45 -0.07
C ILE A 415 -19.34 19.65 0.37
N TYR A 416 -19.78 20.91 0.51
CA TYR A 416 -21.15 21.22 0.96
C TYR A 416 -22.24 20.84 -0.05
N ASP A 417 -21.92 20.86 -1.34
CA ASP A 417 -22.88 20.56 -2.39
C ASP A 417 -22.83 19.08 -2.76
N GLN A 418 -21.73 18.64 -3.38
CA GLN A 418 -21.64 17.31 -3.98
C GLN A 418 -21.47 16.22 -2.92
N ARG A 419 -20.49 16.35 -2.02
CA ARG A 419 -20.25 15.33 -0.98
C ARG A 419 -21.39 15.22 0.01
N SER A 420 -22.01 16.34 0.39
CA SER A 420 -23.20 16.32 1.26
C SER A 420 -24.37 15.62 0.57
N SER A 421 -24.67 15.96 -0.68
CA SER A 421 -25.73 15.31 -1.46
C SER A 421 -25.49 13.81 -1.65
N ASP A 422 -24.25 13.42 -1.97
CA ASP A 422 -23.86 12.01 -2.09
C ASP A 422 -24.07 11.28 -0.76
N LEU A 423 -23.56 11.82 0.34
CA LEU A 423 -23.71 11.23 1.67
C LEU A 423 -25.19 11.08 2.06
N ASP A 424 -25.99 12.14 1.92
CA ASP A 424 -27.42 12.14 2.22
C ASP A 424 -28.17 11.06 1.42
N SER A 425 -27.80 10.90 0.14
CA SER A 425 -28.38 9.87 -0.71
C SER A 425 -28.03 8.45 -0.24
N TRP A 426 -26.81 8.26 0.29
CA TRP A 426 -26.29 6.96 0.72
C TRP A 426 -26.79 6.56 2.11
N ILE A 427 -26.96 7.51 3.02
CA ILE A 427 -27.44 7.26 4.39
C ILE A 427 -28.96 7.26 4.53
N SER A 428 -29.69 7.42 3.42
CA SER A 428 -31.16 7.28 3.39
C SER A 428 -31.60 5.93 4.00
N ALA A 429 -32.87 5.83 4.43
CA ALA A 429 -33.37 4.79 5.37
C ALA A 429 -33.06 3.31 5.03
N ASN A 430 -32.55 3.01 3.84
CA ASN A 430 -32.20 1.66 3.37
C ASN A 430 -30.72 1.48 3.00
N GLY A 431 -29.81 2.43 3.27
CA GLY A 431 -28.38 2.30 3.01
C GLY A 431 -27.59 1.55 4.10
N PRO A 432 -26.44 0.92 3.78
CA PRO A 432 -25.53 0.39 4.80
C PRO A 432 -24.89 1.53 5.61
N PRO A 433 -24.40 1.28 6.83
CA PRO A 433 -23.52 2.22 7.53
C PRO A 433 -22.34 2.65 6.64
N ILE A 434 -22.07 3.96 6.59
CA ILE A 434 -21.00 4.54 5.75
C ILE A 434 -19.86 5.04 6.64
N LEU A 435 -18.65 4.63 6.31
CA LEU A 435 -17.40 5.15 6.83
C LEU A 435 -16.76 6.04 5.75
N ILE A 436 -16.38 7.27 6.10
CA ILE A 436 -15.42 8.06 5.31
C ILE A 436 -14.03 7.74 5.86
N GLY A 437 -13.43 6.63 5.43
CA GLY A 437 -12.28 6.01 6.07
C GLY A 437 -10.96 6.73 5.81
N GLU A 438 -10.91 7.54 4.75
CA GLU A 438 -9.76 8.38 4.46
C GLU A 438 -10.18 9.73 3.88
N TRP A 439 -9.66 10.80 4.49
CA TRP A 439 -9.74 12.20 4.05
C TRP A 439 -8.61 12.98 4.73
N THR A 440 -8.26 14.15 4.21
CA THR A 440 -7.10 14.93 4.70
C THR A 440 -7.39 16.41 4.62
N GLY A 441 -6.64 17.23 5.37
CA GLY A 441 -6.79 18.68 5.32
C GLY A 441 -6.15 19.32 4.10
N GLU A 442 -5.50 18.55 3.23
CA GLU A 442 -4.87 19.00 1.99
C GLU A 442 -5.84 18.98 0.80
N PHE A 443 -5.73 19.96 -0.10
CA PHE A 443 -6.59 20.07 -1.30
C PHE A 443 -5.81 20.58 -2.52
N GLY A 444 -6.31 20.30 -3.72
CA GLY A 444 -5.53 20.49 -4.95
C GLY A 444 -5.25 21.94 -5.37
N ALA A 445 -5.95 22.93 -4.82
CA ALA A 445 -5.83 24.30 -5.30
C ALA A 445 -4.51 24.97 -4.87
N LYS A 446 -3.93 25.74 -5.78
CA LYS A 446 -2.69 26.48 -5.51
C LYS A 446 -2.94 27.69 -4.61
N ASN A 447 -1.99 27.99 -3.72
CA ASN A 447 -1.93 29.20 -2.89
C ASN A 447 -3.05 29.35 -1.82
N GLY A 448 -3.53 28.25 -1.24
CA GLY A 448 -4.41 28.33 -0.06
C GLY A 448 -3.75 29.06 1.11
N SER A 449 -4.45 30.02 1.71
CA SER A 449 -3.99 30.67 2.94
C SER A 449 -4.20 29.79 4.17
N LEU A 450 -3.59 30.13 5.30
CA LEU A 450 -3.81 29.44 6.57
C LEU A 450 -5.30 29.33 6.93
N GLU A 451 -6.06 30.40 6.68
CA GLU A 451 -7.50 30.46 6.97
C GLU A 451 -8.31 29.59 6.01
N ASP A 452 -7.85 29.45 4.77
CA ASP A 452 -8.51 28.61 3.77
C ASP A 452 -8.46 27.13 4.16
N TYR A 453 -7.33 26.64 4.64
CA TYR A 453 -7.20 25.27 5.16
C TYR A 453 -8.13 25.02 6.36
N LYS A 454 -8.30 26.00 7.26
CA LYS A 454 -9.26 25.90 8.37
C LYS A 454 -10.70 25.80 7.88
N ARG A 455 -11.08 26.67 6.94
CA ARG A 455 -12.41 26.68 6.33
C ARG A 455 -12.70 25.38 5.59
N TYR A 456 -11.71 24.87 4.86
CA TYR A 456 -11.76 23.60 4.16
C TYR A 456 -12.00 22.44 5.13
N THR A 457 -11.12 22.25 6.11
CA THR A 457 -11.26 21.14 7.09
C THR A 457 -12.52 21.25 7.93
N LYS A 458 -13.01 22.48 8.18
CA LYS A 458 -14.30 22.68 8.83
C LYS A 458 -15.45 22.13 7.96
N ALA A 459 -15.46 22.43 6.67
CA ALA A 459 -16.47 21.93 5.74
C ALA A 459 -16.47 20.39 5.69
N GLU A 460 -15.29 19.79 5.67
CA GLU A 460 -15.13 18.34 5.73
C GLU A 460 -15.70 17.75 7.02
N LEU A 461 -15.39 18.33 8.18
CA LEU A 461 -15.94 17.86 9.46
C LEU A 461 -17.45 18.06 9.58
N ASP A 462 -17.97 19.16 9.04
CA ASP A 462 -19.41 19.45 9.03
C ASP A 462 -20.17 18.40 8.20
N VAL A 463 -19.64 18.01 7.04
CA VAL A 463 -20.28 17.03 6.13
C VAL A 463 -19.98 15.59 6.53
N TYR A 464 -18.71 15.20 6.69
CA TYR A 464 -18.32 13.82 6.98
C TYR A 464 -18.71 13.40 8.39
N GLY A 465 -18.93 14.37 9.30
CA GLY A 465 -19.55 14.12 10.61
C GLY A 465 -20.95 13.52 10.53
N GLY A 466 -21.62 13.60 9.37
CA GLY A 466 -22.90 12.93 9.09
C GLY A 466 -22.80 11.45 8.71
N ALA A 467 -21.59 10.93 8.49
CA ALA A 467 -21.39 9.53 8.12
C ALA A 467 -21.80 8.59 9.26
N THR A 468 -22.63 7.59 8.95
CA THR A 468 -23.36 6.80 9.96
C THR A 468 -22.48 5.79 10.70
N PHE A 469 -21.40 5.30 10.08
CA PHE A 469 -20.36 4.54 10.76
C PHE A 469 -19.30 5.45 11.35
N GLY A 470 -18.99 6.57 10.69
CA GLY A 470 -18.07 7.59 11.16
C GLY A 470 -17.08 8.01 10.09
N TRP A 471 -15.95 8.54 10.53
CA TRP A 471 -14.87 8.99 9.64
C TRP A 471 -13.50 8.69 10.26
N ALA A 472 -12.48 8.56 9.42
CA ALA A 472 -11.08 8.44 9.85
C ALA A 472 -10.18 9.38 9.03
N TYR A 473 -9.50 10.29 9.73
CA TYR A 473 -8.57 11.22 9.09
C TYR A 473 -7.29 10.50 8.65
N TRP A 474 -6.87 10.70 7.40
CA TRP A 474 -5.61 10.24 6.87
C TRP A 474 -4.57 11.39 6.87
N SER A 475 -3.61 11.43 7.78
CA SER A 475 -3.22 10.43 8.79
C SER A 475 -2.88 11.08 10.14
N TYR A 476 -2.56 10.27 11.16
CA TYR A 476 -2.25 10.80 12.51
C TYR A 476 -0.97 11.65 12.52
N LYS A 477 0.08 11.17 11.85
CA LYS A 477 1.39 11.81 11.73
C LYS A 477 1.83 11.75 10.27
N CYS A 478 2.35 12.85 9.76
CA CYS A 478 3.00 12.96 8.46
C CYS A 478 4.06 14.07 8.53
N GLU A 479 5.10 14.00 7.70
CA GLU A 479 6.01 15.13 7.51
C GLU A 479 5.30 16.32 6.81
N GLU A 480 4.31 16.04 5.97
CA GLU A 480 3.44 17.06 5.37
C GLU A 480 2.34 17.49 6.35
N ASN A 481 2.33 18.78 6.68
CA ASN A 481 1.54 19.32 7.80
C ASN A 481 0.04 19.03 7.71
N HIS A 482 -0.58 19.26 6.54
CA HIS A 482 -2.02 19.07 6.36
C HIS A 482 -2.44 17.61 6.16
N TRP A 483 -1.48 16.69 6.13
CA TRP A 483 -1.70 15.24 6.21
C TRP A 483 -1.50 14.70 7.63
N SER A 484 -1.18 15.56 8.59
CA SER A 484 -0.88 15.22 9.98
C SER A 484 -1.97 15.77 10.91
N LEU A 485 -2.93 14.93 11.30
CA LEU A 485 -4.01 15.34 12.22
C LEU A 485 -3.45 15.92 13.51
N LYS A 486 -2.36 15.34 14.03
CA LYS A 486 -1.70 15.86 15.23
C LYS A 486 -1.27 17.32 15.03
N TRP A 487 -0.64 17.64 13.90
CA TRP A 487 -0.24 19.00 13.58
C TRP A 487 -1.47 19.92 13.41
N MET A 488 -2.52 19.44 12.74
CA MET A 488 -3.76 20.20 12.55
C MET A 488 -4.44 20.56 13.88
N ILE A 489 -4.41 19.65 14.87
CA ILE A 489 -4.94 19.91 16.21
C ILE A 489 -4.03 20.87 16.98
N ASP A 490 -2.72 20.60 17.02
CA ASP A 490 -1.76 21.43 17.77
C ASP A 490 -1.72 22.90 17.26
N ASN A 491 -2.06 23.12 15.99
CA ASN A 491 -2.08 24.44 15.35
C ASN A 491 -3.50 25.03 15.20
N ASN A 492 -4.51 24.45 15.84
CA ASN A 492 -5.90 24.96 15.86
C ASN A 492 -6.56 25.06 14.47
N PHE A 493 -6.28 24.13 13.57
CA PHE A 493 -7.05 23.95 12.35
C PHE A 493 -8.26 23.04 12.56
N ILE A 494 -8.09 22.02 13.41
CA ILE A 494 -9.15 21.07 13.77
C ILE A 494 -9.32 21.09 15.28
N GLN A 495 -10.57 21.25 15.75
CA GLN A 495 -10.93 21.23 17.16
C GLN A 495 -12.14 20.31 17.37
N LEU A 496 -11.92 19.15 17.99
CA LEU A 496 -12.96 18.10 18.13
C LEU A 496 -13.65 18.11 19.51
N ASN A 497 -13.03 18.77 20.50
CA ASN A 497 -13.43 18.78 21.91
C ASN A 497 -14.40 19.90 22.30
N MET A 498 -14.80 20.78 21.37
CA MET A 498 -15.78 21.82 21.67
C MET A 498 -17.20 21.28 21.50
N ARG A 499 -17.71 20.62 22.54
CA ARG A 499 -19.14 20.49 22.81
C ARG A 499 -19.42 20.71 24.29
#